data_AF-A0A5N4DTG5-F1
#
_entry.id   AF-A0A5N4DTG5-F1
#
_cell.length_a   1.000
_cell.length_b   1.000
_cell.length_c   1.000
_cell.angle_alpha   90.00
_cell.angle_beta   90.00
_cell.angle_gamma   90.00
#
_symmetry.space_group_name_H-M   'P 1'
#
loop_
_entity.id
_entity.type
_entity.pdbx_description
1 polymer ?
#
loop_
_entity_poly.entity_id
_entity_poly.type
_entity_poly.pdbx_seq_one_letter_code
_entity_poly.pdbx_strand_id
1 'polypeptide(L)'
;MAAGPNGLEEWVGSAYLFVESSLDKVVLSDAYAHPQQKVAVYRALRTALAESGGSPDVLQLLKIHRSDPQLIVQLRFCGRQPCGRFLRAYREGALRAALQGCLAAALALHSVPLQLELRAGTERLDTLLTDEERCLNCIFAQKPDRLPDEELTELEDALRNLTCGSGGQGGETEGAPGPSQSLAPSPTEEKPLPSGQTFLFQGQPVVNRPLSLQDQQTFARSVGLKWRKVGRSLQRGCRALRDPALDSLAYEYEREGLYEQAFQLLRRFVQAEGRRATLQRLVEALEENELTSLAEDLLGLTNPDGGLA
;
A
#
# COMPACT_ATOMS: atom_id res chain seq x y z
N MET A 1 -27.81 -32.92 -24.52
CA MET A 1 -27.32 -31.73 -23.78
C MET A 1 -26.00 -32.13 -23.13
N ALA A 2 -24.87 -31.69 -23.69
CA ALA A 2 -23.57 -31.92 -23.09
C ALA A 2 -23.23 -30.71 -22.21
N ALA A 3 -23.19 -30.90 -20.90
CA ALA A 3 -22.62 -29.94 -19.98
C ALA A 3 -21.09 -30.02 -20.12
N GLY A 4 -20.49 -29.01 -20.78
CA GLY A 4 -19.05 -28.84 -20.83
C GLY A 4 -18.49 -28.45 -19.45
N PRO A 5 -17.18 -28.61 -19.22
CA PRO A 5 -16.55 -28.26 -17.97
C PRO A 5 -16.71 -26.75 -17.74
N ASN A 6 -17.50 -26.39 -16.72
CA ASN A 6 -17.54 -25.04 -16.17
C ASN A 6 -16.19 -24.74 -15.52
N GLY A 7 -15.33 -24.08 -16.29
CA GLY A 7 -14.12 -23.43 -15.85
C GLY A 7 -13.77 -22.40 -16.90
N LEU A 8 -14.56 -21.33 -16.99
CA LEU A 8 -14.14 -20.12 -17.70
C LEU A 8 -12.86 -19.66 -17.00
N GLU A 9 -11.69 -19.97 -17.58
CA GLU A 9 -10.44 -19.37 -17.14
C GLU A 9 -10.65 -17.86 -17.12
N GLU A 10 -10.56 -17.28 -15.92
CA GLU A 10 -10.71 -15.84 -15.76
C GLU A 10 -9.59 -15.17 -16.56
N TRP A 11 -9.94 -14.42 -17.60
CA TRP A 11 -8.95 -13.75 -18.42
C TRP A 11 -8.27 -12.69 -17.56
N VAL A 12 -7.00 -12.93 -17.23
CA VAL A 12 -6.19 -12.01 -16.44
C VAL A 12 -4.84 -11.85 -17.14
N GLY A 13 -4.41 -10.62 -17.30
CA GLY A 13 -3.12 -10.29 -17.90
C GLY A 13 -2.51 -9.04 -17.28
N SER A 14 -1.25 -8.77 -17.62
CA SER A 14 -0.50 -7.64 -17.09
C SER A 14 0.30 -6.91 -18.15
N ALA A 15 0.50 -5.62 -17.92
CA ALA A 15 1.31 -4.76 -18.78
C ALA A 15 1.99 -3.67 -17.95
N TYR A 16 3.01 -3.05 -18.53
CA TYR A 16 3.72 -1.91 -17.97
C TYR A 16 3.44 -0.69 -18.83
N LEU A 17 2.94 0.37 -18.19
CA LEU A 17 2.72 1.67 -18.78
C LEU A 17 3.83 2.61 -18.33
N PHE A 18 4.66 3.05 -19.26
CA PHE A 18 5.72 4.03 -19.04
C PHE A 18 5.13 5.41 -19.26
N VAL A 19 5.36 6.33 -18.32
CA VAL A 19 4.86 7.70 -18.34
C VAL A 19 6.04 8.63 -18.13
N GLU A 20 6.26 9.51 -19.09
CA GLU A 20 7.35 10.48 -19.09
C GLU A 20 6.82 11.88 -19.42
N SER A 21 7.32 12.90 -18.72
CA SER A 21 7.04 14.28 -19.11
C SER A 21 8.01 14.73 -20.21
N SER A 22 7.50 15.46 -21.20
CA SER A 22 8.35 16.11 -22.20
C SER A 22 8.91 17.46 -21.74
N LEU A 23 8.67 17.86 -20.48
CA LEU A 23 9.23 19.07 -19.89
C LEU A 23 10.45 18.72 -19.06
N ASP A 24 11.62 19.26 -19.42
CA ASP A 24 12.90 19.03 -18.71
C ASP A 24 12.85 19.38 -17.21
N LYS A 25 11.93 20.25 -16.82
CA LYS A 25 11.75 20.68 -15.43
C LYS A 25 10.81 19.78 -14.60
N VAL A 26 10.09 18.86 -15.25
CA VAL A 26 9.06 18.04 -14.60
C VAL A 26 9.49 16.58 -14.64
N VAL A 27 10.24 16.19 -13.62
CA VAL A 27 10.69 14.81 -13.46
C VAL A 27 9.66 14.04 -12.63
N LEU A 28 8.89 13.16 -13.27
CA LEU A 28 7.77 12.45 -12.63
C LEU A 28 8.25 11.47 -11.55
N SER A 29 9.42 10.85 -11.75
CA SER A 29 10.10 9.99 -10.76
C SER A 29 10.39 10.73 -9.45
N ASP A 30 10.73 12.03 -9.52
CA ASP A 30 11.02 12.90 -8.37
C ASP A 30 9.73 13.41 -7.72
N ALA A 31 8.74 13.81 -8.51
CA ALA A 31 7.44 14.20 -8.00
C ALA A 31 6.77 13.07 -7.21
N TYR A 32 6.90 11.82 -7.67
CA TYR A 32 6.42 10.65 -6.95
C TYR A 32 7.28 10.28 -5.72
N ALA A 33 8.55 10.69 -5.69
CA ALA A 33 9.41 10.54 -4.52
C ALA A 33 8.99 11.45 -3.36
N HIS A 34 8.44 12.62 -3.68
CA HIS A 34 8.12 13.65 -2.71
C HIS A 34 6.87 13.25 -1.91
N PRO A 35 6.94 13.09 -0.57
CA PRO A 35 5.81 12.57 0.23
C PRO A 35 4.50 13.36 0.05
N GLN A 36 4.60 14.68 -0.10
CA GLN A 36 3.42 15.56 -0.29
C GLN A 36 2.80 15.43 -1.68
N GLN A 37 3.62 15.22 -2.72
CA GLN A 37 3.16 15.13 -4.11
C GLN A 37 2.79 13.70 -4.52
N LYS A 38 3.40 12.70 -3.88
CA LYS A 38 3.17 11.27 -4.13
C LYS A 38 1.69 10.89 -4.11
N VAL A 39 0.95 11.35 -3.09
CA VAL A 39 -0.50 11.09 -2.97
C VAL A 39 -1.28 11.74 -4.12
N ALA A 40 -0.91 12.96 -4.51
CA ALA A 40 -1.55 13.68 -5.61
C ALA A 40 -1.27 13.03 -6.97
N VAL A 41 -0.02 12.63 -7.22
CA VAL A 41 0.40 11.92 -8.44
C VAL A 41 -0.28 10.56 -8.53
N TYR A 42 -0.32 9.79 -7.43
CA TYR A 42 -1.03 8.51 -7.39
C TYR A 42 -2.53 8.69 -7.69
N ARG A 43 -3.18 9.68 -7.07
CA ARG A 43 -4.57 10.02 -7.35
C ARG A 43 -4.80 10.34 -8.82
N ALA A 44 -3.92 11.14 -9.41
CA ALA A 44 -4.01 11.53 -10.81
C ALA A 44 -3.92 10.31 -11.74
N LEU A 45 -2.96 9.41 -11.50
CA LEU A 45 -2.83 8.15 -12.25
C LEU A 45 -4.09 7.30 -12.13
N ARG A 46 -4.58 7.10 -10.90
CA ARG A 46 -5.77 6.30 -10.63
C ARG A 46 -7.01 6.86 -11.32
N THR A 47 -7.24 8.17 -11.23
CA THR A 47 -8.39 8.84 -11.85
C THR A 47 -8.34 8.72 -13.38
N ALA A 48 -7.20 9.02 -14.00
CA ALA A 48 -7.07 8.92 -15.46
C ALA A 48 -7.25 7.48 -15.98
N LEU A 49 -6.72 6.49 -15.24
CA LEU A 49 -6.89 5.07 -15.58
C LEU A 49 -8.34 4.61 -15.39
N ALA A 50 -9.06 5.11 -14.38
CA ALA A 50 -10.46 4.78 -14.18
C ALA A 50 -11.35 5.32 -15.33
N GLU A 51 -11.04 6.52 -15.83
CA GLU A 51 -11.76 7.13 -16.96
C GLU A 51 -11.55 6.36 -18.28
N SER A 52 -10.34 5.85 -18.51
CA SER A 52 -9.98 5.23 -19.80
C SER A 52 -10.02 3.70 -19.82
N GLY A 53 -9.86 3.06 -18.67
CA GLY A 53 -9.69 1.61 -18.51
C GLY A 53 -10.81 0.91 -17.75
N GLY A 54 -11.73 1.66 -17.13
CA GLY A 54 -12.88 1.13 -16.40
C GLY A 54 -12.68 1.12 -14.88
N SER A 55 -13.60 0.43 -14.18
CA SER A 55 -13.59 0.38 -12.72
C SER A 55 -12.30 -0.24 -12.15
N PRO A 56 -11.94 0.06 -10.88
CA PRO A 56 -10.80 -0.57 -10.22
C PRO A 56 -10.89 -2.10 -10.12
N ASP A 57 -12.08 -2.69 -10.31
CA ASP A 57 -12.25 -4.13 -10.33
C ASP A 57 -11.76 -4.78 -11.64
N VAL A 58 -11.79 -4.02 -12.75
CA VAL A 58 -11.38 -4.50 -14.08
C VAL A 58 -9.97 -4.06 -14.48
N LEU A 59 -9.49 -2.93 -13.95
CA LEU A 59 -8.14 -2.42 -14.16
C LEU A 59 -7.51 -2.01 -12.83
N GLN A 60 -6.52 -2.77 -12.38
CA GLN A 60 -5.82 -2.57 -11.12
C GLN A 60 -4.40 -2.07 -11.36
N LEU A 61 -3.95 -1.11 -10.54
CA LEU A 61 -2.53 -0.79 -10.43
C LEU A 61 -1.91 -1.76 -9.43
N LEU A 62 -0.90 -2.51 -9.88
CA LEU A 62 -0.18 -3.43 -9.01
C LEU A 62 1.01 -2.75 -8.34
N LYS A 63 1.74 -1.92 -9.08
CA LYS A 63 2.95 -1.27 -8.60
C LYS A 63 3.27 -0.03 -9.41
N ILE A 64 3.90 0.96 -8.78
CA ILE A 64 4.50 2.11 -9.47
C ILE A 64 6.01 2.05 -9.25
N HIS A 65 6.76 1.82 -10.31
CA HIS A 65 8.22 1.87 -10.27
C HIS A 65 8.70 3.27 -10.65
N ARG A 66 9.67 3.77 -9.89
CA ARG A 66 10.41 4.99 -10.22
C ARG A 66 11.62 4.57 -11.05
N SER A 67 11.67 4.99 -12.31
CA SER A 67 12.79 4.71 -13.22
C SER A 67 13.16 5.99 -13.95
N ASP A 68 14.03 6.78 -13.33
CA ASP A 68 14.37 8.15 -13.74
C ASP A 68 14.65 8.29 -15.25
N PRO A 69 13.98 9.21 -15.98
CA PRO A 69 12.99 10.22 -15.55
C PRO A 69 11.51 9.76 -15.54
N GLN A 70 11.26 8.48 -15.81
CA GLN A 70 9.94 7.91 -16.06
C GLN A 70 9.30 7.31 -14.80
N LEU A 71 7.96 7.27 -14.80
CA LEU A 71 7.18 6.40 -13.93
C LEU A 71 6.69 5.19 -14.72
N ILE A 72 6.89 4.00 -14.19
CA ILE A 72 6.43 2.76 -14.81
C ILE A 72 5.31 2.19 -13.94
N VAL A 73 4.09 2.19 -14.46
CA VAL A 73 2.91 1.67 -13.78
C VAL A 73 2.66 0.24 -14.24
N GLN A 74 2.74 -0.72 -13.32
CA GLN A 74 2.35 -2.10 -13.56
C GLN A 74 0.84 -2.22 -13.42
N LEU A 75 0.18 -2.66 -14.49
CA LEU A 75 -1.26 -2.80 -14.60
C LEU A 75 -1.65 -4.27 -14.61
N ARG A 76 -2.79 -4.57 -13.99
CA ARG A 76 -3.49 -5.85 -14.09
C ARG A 76 -4.85 -5.62 -14.71
N PHE A 77 -5.15 -6.41 -15.73
CA PHE A 77 -6.44 -6.40 -16.40
C PHE A 77 -7.22 -7.64 -16.00
N CYS A 78 -8.48 -7.45 -15.59
CA CYS A 78 -9.43 -8.52 -15.31
C CYS A 78 -10.54 -8.46 -16.37
N GLY A 79 -10.52 -9.41 -17.29
CA GLY A 79 -11.44 -9.49 -18.41
C GLY A 79 -10.88 -8.93 -19.73
N ARG A 80 -11.11 -9.68 -20.80
CA ARG A 80 -10.63 -9.36 -22.16
C ARG A 80 -11.27 -8.09 -22.73
N GLN A 81 -12.57 -7.90 -22.51
CA GLN A 81 -13.32 -6.75 -23.01
C GLN A 81 -12.85 -5.41 -22.42
N PRO A 82 -12.70 -5.26 -21.08
CA PRO A 82 -12.10 -4.06 -20.48
C PRO A 82 -10.69 -3.76 -21.01
N CYS A 83 -9.85 -4.78 -21.18
CA CYS A 83 -8.52 -4.58 -21.76
C CYS A 83 -8.57 -4.04 -23.20
N GLY A 84 -9.47 -4.56 -24.04
CA GLY A 84 -9.65 -4.03 -25.41
C GLY A 84 -10.12 -2.57 -25.42
N ARG A 85 -10.99 -2.18 -24.48
CA ARG A 85 -11.40 -0.77 -24.31
C ARG A 85 -10.23 0.12 -23.91
N PHE A 86 -9.41 -0.33 -22.96
CA PHE A 86 -8.20 0.37 -22.56
C PHE A 86 -7.24 0.56 -23.75
N LEU A 87 -7.00 -0.48 -24.56
CA LEU A 87 -6.13 -0.40 -25.74
C LEU A 87 -6.64 0.62 -26.77
N ARG A 88 -7.96 0.69 -26.99
CA ARG A 88 -8.58 1.71 -27.85
C ARG A 88 -8.39 3.12 -27.29
N ALA A 89 -8.67 3.33 -26.01
CA ALA A 89 -8.47 4.62 -25.35
C ALA A 89 -6.99 5.05 -25.34
N TYR A 90 -6.07 4.10 -25.23
CA TYR A 90 -4.63 4.32 -25.34
C TYR A 90 -4.26 4.80 -26.75
N ARG A 91 -4.68 4.04 -27.78
CA ARG A 91 -4.41 4.32 -29.20
C ARG A 91 -4.98 5.67 -29.66
N GLU A 92 -6.19 5.99 -29.21
CA GLU A 92 -6.89 7.23 -29.58
C GLU A 92 -6.37 8.45 -28.80
N GLY A 93 -5.46 8.25 -27.85
CA GLY A 93 -4.87 9.33 -27.04
C GLY A 93 -5.77 9.82 -25.91
N ALA A 94 -6.94 9.22 -25.69
CA ALA A 94 -7.84 9.56 -24.59
C ALA A 94 -7.17 9.35 -23.23
N LEU A 95 -6.47 8.22 -23.02
CA LEU A 95 -5.71 7.97 -21.80
C LEU A 95 -4.61 9.02 -21.59
N ARG A 96 -3.92 9.39 -22.68
CA ARG A 96 -2.88 10.43 -22.62
C ARG A 96 -3.48 11.76 -22.20
N ALA A 97 -4.57 12.20 -22.80
CA ALA A 97 -5.23 13.46 -22.46
C ALA A 97 -5.72 13.48 -21.01
N ALA A 98 -6.32 12.38 -20.52
CA ALA A 98 -6.74 12.26 -19.12
C ALA A 98 -5.55 12.35 -18.16
N LEU A 99 -4.46 11.62 -18.43
CA LEU A 99 -3.23 11.68 -17.64
C LEU A 99 -2.63 13.08 -17.62
N GLN A 100 -2.60 13.77 -18.76
CA GLN A 100 -2.09 15.15 -18.85
C GLN A 100 -2.92 16.11 -18.00
N GLY A 101 -4.25 16.03 -18.08
CA GLY A 101 -5.14 16.87 -17.28
C GLY A 101 -4.99 16.61 -15.77
N CYS A 102 -5.02 15.33 -15.37
CA CYS A 102 -4.93 14.95 -13.96
C CYS A 102 -3.55 15.28 -13.36
N LEU A 103 -2.45 15.02 -14.08
CA LEU A 103 -1.10 15.31 -13.59
C LEU A 103 -0.80 16.80 -13.59
N ALA A 104 -1.29 17.56 -14.56
CA ALA A 104 -1.17 19.03 -14.52
C ALA A 104 -1.83 19.60 -13.25
N ALA A 105 -3.05 19.15 -12.93
CA ALA A 105 -3.74 19.56 -11.71
C ALA A 105 -2.99 19.12 -10.44
N ALA A 106 -2.50 17.88 -10.39
CA ALA A 106 -1.78 17.36 -9.22
C ALA A 106 -0.45 18.08 -8.95
N LEU A 107 0.22 18.55 -9.99
CA LEU A 107 1.50 19.27 -9.91
C LEU A 107 1.34 20.79 -9.90
N ALA A 108 0.11 21.31 -9.89
CA ALA A 108 -0.21 22.73 -10.01
C ALA A 108 0.42 23.40 -11.24
N LEU A 109 0.43 22.69 -12.37
CA LEU A 109 0.93 23.15 -13.66
C LEU A 109 -0.22 23.46 -14.61
N HIS A 110 0.01 24.35 -15.57
CA HIS A 110 -0.99 24.66 -16.61
C HIS A 110 -1.17 23.49 -17.61
N SER A 111 -0.07 22.84 -17.98
CA SER A 111 -0.07 21.66 -18.86
C SER A 111 1.17 20.83 -18.61
N VAL A 112 1.04 19.50 -18.69
CA VAL A 112 2.18 18.59 -18.69
C VAL A 112 2.10 17.72 -19.96
N PRO A 113 2.86 18.01 -21.03
CA PRO A 113 2.94 17.10 -22.17
C PRO A 113 3.56 15.78 -21.71
N LEU A 114 2.98 14.68 -22.17
CA LEU A 114 3.33 13.32 -21.75
C LEU A 114 3.63 12.45 -22.96
N GLN A 115 4.68 11.65 -22.83
CA GLN A 115 4.95 10.50 -23.65
C GLN A 115 4.55 9.24 -22.89
N LEU A 116 3.85 8.35 -23.57
CA LEU A 116 3.43 7.07 -23.03
C LEU A 116 4.08 5.97 -23.87
N GLU A 117 4.49 4.88 -23.22
CA GLU A 117 4.83 3.62 -23.88
C GLU A 117 4.13 2.46 -23.18
N LEU A 118 3.61 1.51 -23.93
CA LEU A 118 2.96 0.32 -23.38
C LEU A 118 3.74 -0.95 -23.73
N ARG A 119 4.06 -1.76 -22.71
CA ARG A 119 4.82 -3.02 -22.88
C ARG A 119 4.16 -4.19 -22.16
N ALA A 120 4.24 -5.37 -22.74
CA ALA A 120 3.84 -6.63 -22.11
C ALA A 120 5.02 -7.62 -22.21
N GLY A 121 5.73 -7.81 -21.10
CA GLY A 121 6.99 -8.55 -21.09
C GLY A 121 8.04 -7.85 -21.96
N THR A 122 8.59 -8.56 -22.95
CA THR A 122 9.56 -8.02 -23.91
C THR A 122 8.91 -7.30 -25.10
N GLU A 123 7.60 -7.43 -25.28
CA GLU A 123 6.88 -6.87 -26.44
C GLU A 123 6.49 -5.41 -26.19
N ARG A 124 6.81 -4.53 -27.15
CA ARG A 124 6.36 -3.14 -27.16
C ARG A 124 5.05 -3.01 -27.93
N LEU A 125 3.95 -2.88 -27.18
CA LEU A 125 2.60 -2.87 -27.72
C LEU A 125 2.30 -1.65 -28.60
N ASP A 126 3.02 -0.53 -28.42
CA ASP A 126 2.89 0.67 -29.25
C ASP A 126 3.04 0.36 -30.76
N THR A 127 3.86 -0.62 -31.09
CA THR A 127 4.12 -1.05 -32.48
C THR A 127 3.04 -1.98 -33.03
N LEU A 128 2.18 -2.51 -32.16
CA LEU A 128 1.17 -3.52 -32.46
C LEU A 128 -0.26 -3.01 -32.29
N LEU A 129 -0.47 -1.72 -31.96
CA LEU A 129 -1.78 -1.14 -31.64
C LEU A 129 -2.83 -1.24 -32.77
N THR A 130 -2.40 -1.47 -34.02
CA THR A 130 -3.31 -1.75 -35.15
C THR A 130 -3.95 -3.12 -35.07
N ASP A 131 -3.30 -4.07 -34.38
CA ASP A 131 -3.75 -5.44 -34.14
C ASP A 131 -4.11 -5.62 -32.66
N GLU A 132 -5.35 -5.30 -32.32
CA GLU A 132 -5.89 -5.40 -30.94
C GLU A 132 -5.78 -6.84 -30.41
N GLU A 133 -6.00 -7.85 -31.26
CA GLU A 133 -5.96 -9.26 -30.89
C GLU A 133 -4.56 -9.71 -30.48
N ARG A 134 -3.54 -9.29 -31.24
CA ARG A 134 -2.14 -9.57 -30.87
C ARG A 134 -1.75 -8.89 -29.56
N CYS A 135 -2.19 -7.65 -29.34
CA CYS A 135 -1.93 -6.95 -28.08
C CYS A 135 -2.57 -7.66 -26.88
N LEU A 136 -3.84 -8.09 -27.01
CA LEU A 136 -4.54 -8.85 -25.97
C LEU A 136 -3.82 -10.16 -25.65
N ASN A 137 -3.31 -10.87 -26.66
CA ASN A 137 -2.56 -12.11 -26.45
C ASN A 137 -1.22 -11.88 -25.75
N CYS A 138 -0.50 -10.80 -26.10
CA CYS A 138 0.73 -10.42 -25.40
C CYS A 138 0.47 -10.10 -23.92
N ILE A 139 -0.59 -9.34 -23.62
CA ILE A 139 -0.98 -9.00 -22.24
C ILE A 139 -1.39 -10.25 -21.45
N PHE A 140 -2.19 -11.12 -22.06
CA PHE A 140 -2.65 -12.36 -21.43
C PHE A 140 -1.51 -13.35 -21.14
N ALA A 141 -0.48 -13.38 -22.00
CA ALA A 141 0.71 -14.20 -21.77
C ALA A 141 1.48 -13.79 -20.51
N GLN A 142 1.36 -12.52 -20.09
CA GLN A 142 1.95 -12.01 -18.86
C GLN A 142 0.98 -12.21 -17.68
N LYS A 143 1.05 -13.37 -17.03
CA LYS A 143 0.24 -13.64 -15.84
C LYS A 143 0.75 -12.81 -14.66
N PRO A 144 -0.09 -11.93 -14.06
CA PRO A 144 0.30 -11.21 -12.86
C PRO A 144 0.47 -12.20 -11.70
N ASP A 145 1.66 -12.23 -11.14
CA ASP A 145 2.10 -13.10 -10.06
C ASP A 145 2.01 -12.42 -8.68
N ARG A 146 1.68 -11.12 -8.65
CA ARG A 146 1.75 -10.28 -7.45
C ARG A 146 0.43 -9.56 -7.17
N LEU A 147 0.08 -9.47 -5.90
CA LEU A 147 -0.97 -8.58 -5.38
C LEU A 147 -0.50 -7.11 -5.48
N PRO A 148 -1.43 -6.13 -5.40
CA PRO A 148 -1.05 -4.73 -5.29
C PRO A 148 -0.04 -4.52 -4.17
N ASP A 149 1.00 -3.73 -4.44
CA ASP A 149 2.04 -3.39 -3.48
C ASP A 149 1.42 -2.66 -2.26
N GLU A 150 1.98 -2.91 -1.07
CA GLU A 150 1.52 -2.31 0.19
C GLU A 150 1.54 -0.78 0.14
N GLU A 151 2.52 -0.20 -0.56
CA GLU A 151 2.61 1.24 -0.82
C GLU A 151 1.35 1.78 -1.52
N LEU A 152 0.80 1.07 -2.50
CA LEU A 152 -0.41 1.50 -3.18
C LEU A 152 -1.63 1.39 -2.25
N THR A 153 -1.66 0.37 -1.40
CA THR A 153 -2.72 0.20 -0.39
C THR A 153 -2.71 1.35 0.61
N GLU A 154 -1.54 1.74 1.12
CA GLU A 154 -1.39 2.90 2.00
C GLU A 154 -1.82 4.21 1.33
N LEU A 155 -1.47 4.38 0.04
CA LEU A 155 -1.89 5.54 -0.74
C LEU A 155 -3.40 5.57 -0.98
N GLU A 156 -4.04 4.41 -1.21
CA GLU A 156 -5.50 4.31 -1.31
C GLU A 156 -6.18 4.68 0.00
N ASP A 157 -5.67 4.20 1.14
CA ASP A 157 -6.20 4.52 2.46
C ASP A 157 -6.02 6.01 2.78
N ALA A 158 -4.86 6.59 2.47
CA ALA A 158 -4.63 8.03 2.60
C ALA A 158 -5.63 8.84 1.76
N LEU A 159 -5.91 8.42 0.52
CA LEU A 159 -6.92 9.06 -0.33
C LEU A 159 -8.34 8.92 0.20
N ARG A 160 -8.71 7.75 0.74
CA ARG A 160 -10.02 7.55 1.38
C ARG A 160 -10.19 8.49 2.57
N ASN A 161 -9.18 8.59 3.43
CA ASN A 161 -9.21 9.49 4.59
C ASN A 161 -9.34 10.96 4.19
N LEU A 162 -8.63 11.40 3.14
CA LEU A 162 -8.75 12.75 2.57
C LEU A 162 -10.14 13.02 1.98
N THR A 163 -10.77 12.02 1.35
CA THR A 163 -12.10 12.16 0.75
C THR A 163 -13.21 12.22 1.81
N CYS A 164 -13.06 11.46 2.90
CA CYS A 164 -14.01 11.44 4.02
C CYS A 164 -13.96 12.70 4.91
N GLY A 165 -12.90 13.52 4.84
CA GLY A 165 -12.83 14.81 5.54
C GLY A 165 -13.63 15.94 4.88
N SER A 166 -14.14 15.75 3.65
CA SER A 166 -14.80 16.80 2.86
C SER A 166 -16.34 16.76 2.90
N GLY A 167 -16.94 15.85 3.65
CA GLY A 167 -18.40 15.71 3.76
C GLY A 167 -18.98 16.55 4.90
N GLY A 168 -18.99 17.88 4.76
CA GLY A 168 -19.46 18.74 5.84
C GLY A 168 -19.69 20.20 5.45
N GLN A 169 -20.20 20.47 4.25
CA GLN A 169 -20.78 21.78 3.95
C GLN A 169 -21.59 21.73 2.66
N GLY A 170 -22.91 21.90 2.80
CA GLY A 170 -23.82 22.03 1.68
C GLY A 170 -25.29 21.96 2.07
N GLY A 171 -25.83 23.05 2.64
CA GLY A 171 -27.25 23.41 2.47
C GLY A 171 -28.03 23.64 3.75
N GLU A 172 -28.14 24.89 4.20
CA GLU A 172 -29.43 25.60 4.18
C GLU A 172 -29.20 27.11 4.36
N THR A 173 -29.99 27.86 3.60
CA THR A 173 -29.95 29.31 3.40
C THR A 173 -30.81 30.01 4.46
N GLU A 174 -30.45 31.26 4.75
CA GLU A 174 -31.23 32.34 5.39
C GLU A 174 -31.28 32.44 6.92
N GLY A 175 -30.75 33.58 7.43
CA GLY A 175 -30.96 34.07 8.79
C GLY A 175 -29.88 35.06 9.23
N ALA A 176 -30.19 36.36 9.19
CA ALA A 176 -29.34 37.54 9.38
C ALA A 176 -28.63 37.67 10.77
N PRO A 177 -27.67 38.62 10.93
CA PRO A 177 -26.71 38.67 12.03
C PRO A 177 -27.15 39.53 13.22
N GLY A 178 -26.66 39.22 14.43
CA GLY A 178 -26.78 40.10 15.59
C GLY A 178 -25.93 39.65 16.79
N PRO A 179 -25.43 40.57 17.64
CA PRO A 179 -24.13 40.45 18.31
C PRO A 179 -24.21 40.19 19.83
N SER A 180 -23.01 40.03 20.41
CA SER A 180 -22.65 40.36 21.81
C SER A 180 -22.68 39.26 22.88
N GLN A 181 -21.47 38.92 23.33
CA GLN A 181 -20.94 39.10 24.70
C GLN A 181 -20.28 37.87 25.35
N SER A 182 -19.06 38.18 25.80
CA SER A 182 -18.06 37.38 26.51
C SER A 182 -18.47 37.07 27.94
N LEU A 183 -18.13 35.88 28.47
CA LEU A 183 -17.78 35.72 29.89
C LEU A 183 -17.04 34.39 30.21
N ALA A 184 -15.77 34.55 30.59
CA ALA A 184 -14.92 33.79 31.53
C ALA A 184 -14.51 32.31 31.30
N PRO A 185 -13.24 31.95 31.61
CA PRO A 185 -12.71 30.58 31.52
C PRO A 185 -12.79 29.83 32.87
N SER A 186 -13.09 28.53 32.82
CA SER A 186 -12.95 27.60 33.97
C SER A 186 -12.24 26.30 33.53
N PRO A 187 -11.48 25.65 34.43
CA PRO A 187 -10.43 24.70 34.07
C PRO A 187 -10.86 23.22 34.14
N THR A 188 -10.14 22.40 33.37
CA THR A 188 -9.81 20.98 33.57
C THR A 188 -10.90 20.03 34.06
N GLU A 189 -11.47 19.26 33.12
CA GLU A 189 -12.02 17.91 33.38
C GLU A 189 -11.13 16.88 32.67
N GLU A 190 -10.26 16.23 33.45
CA GLU A 190 -9.60 14.98 33.07
C GLU A 190 -10.63 13.85 33.15
N LYS A 191 -11.07 13.35 31.99
CA LYS A 191 -11.95 12.18 31.91
C LYS A 191 -11.10 10.90 31.89
N PRO A 192 -11.37 9.88 32.74
CA PRO A 192 -10.54 8.69 32.84
C PRO A 192 -10.54 7.87 31.54
N LEU A 193 -9.36 7.58 30.99
CA LEU A 193 -9.16 6.73 29.83
C LEU A 193 -9.50 5.25 30.17
N PRO A 194 -10.17 4.51 29.26
CA PRO A 194 -10.66 3.16 29.54
C PRO A 194 -9.51 2.15 29.71
N SER A 195 -9.58 1.37 30.80
CA SER A 195 -8.59 0.44 31.37
C SER A 195 -8.19 -0.79 30.52
N GLY A 196 -8.22 -0.71 29.19
CA GLY A 196 -7.88 -1.83 28.29
C GLY A 196 -6.88 -1.50 27.19
N GLN A 197 -6.37 -0.26 27.14
CA GLN A 197 -5.48 0.22 26.07
C GLN A 197 -4.04 0.42 26.51
N THR A 198 -3.66 0.01 27.72
CA THR A 198 -2.30 0.16 28.24
C THR A 198 -1.84 -1.11 28.96
N PHE A 199 -0.57 -1.48 28.80
CA PHE A 199 0.10 -2.55 29.52
C PHE A 199 1.37 -2.03 30.19
N LEU A 200 1.92 -2.74 31.16
CA LEU A 200 3.14 -2.34 31.85
C LEU A 200 4.35 -3.01 31.20
N PHE A 201 5.34 -2.21 30.78
CA PHE A 201 6.65 -2.67 30.35
C PHE A 201 7.70 -2.02 31.25
N GLN A 202 8.50 -2.81 31.96
CA GLN A 202 9.47 -2.32 32.95
C GLN A 202 8.90 -1.30 33.97
N GLY A 203 7.62 -1.43 34.33
CA GLY A 203 6.93 -0.51 35.25
C GLY A 203 6.42 0.79 34.62
N GLN A 204 6.60 1.00 33.31
CA GLN A 204 6.04 2.12 32.55
C GLN A 204 4.71 1.72 31.87
N PRO A 205 3.68 2.58 31.90
CA PRO A 205 2.44 2.33 31.17
C PRO A 205 2.63 2.61 29.67
N VAL A 206 2.51 1.58 28.84
CA VAL A 206 2.64 1.68 27.38
C VAL A 206 1.31 1.39 26.69
N VAL A 207 0.99 2.18 25.68
CA VAL A 207 -0.25 2.03 24.91
C VAL A 207 -0.21 0.74 24.08
N ASN A 208 -1.18 -0.13 24.33
CA ASN A 208 -1.40 -1.34 23.56
C ASN A 208 -2.08 -1.00 22.24
N ARG A 209 -1.47 -1.42 21.14
CA ARG A 209 -1.98 -1.24 19.78
C ARG A 209 -1.73 -2.49 18.94
N PRO A 210 -2.49 -2.73 17.86
CA PRO A 210 -2.13 -3.74 16.87
C PRO A 210 -0.72 -3.48 16.32
N LEU A 211 -0.01 -4.55 15.95
CA LEU A 211 1.30 -4.45 15.33
C LEU A 211 1.20 -3.66 14.02
N SER A 212 2.01 -2.61 13.92
CA SER A 212 2.16 -1.82 12.70
C SER A 212 3.17 -2.47 11.77
N LEU A 213 3.22 -2.02 10.50
CA LEU A 213 4.28 -2.43 9.57
C LEU A 213 5.67 -2.03 10.10
N GLN A 214 5.77 -0.88 10.76
CA GLN A 214 7.02 -0.41 11.37
C GLN A 214 7.51 -1.38 12.45
N ASP A 215 6.62 -1.90 13.29
CA ASP A 215 7.00 -2.89 14.31
C ASP A 215 7.54 -4.17 13.67
N GLN A 216 6.92 -4.59 12.57
CA GLN A 216 7.33 -5.78 11.82
C GLN A 216 8.73 -5.61 11.20
N GLN A 217 8.99 -4.44 10.61
CA GLN A 217 10.28 -4.09 10.02
C GLN A 217 11.37 -3.97 11.09
N THR A 218 11.11 -3.25 12.18
CA THR A 218 12.06 -3.09 13.30
C THR A 218 12.40 -4.45 13.91
N PHE A 219 11.40 -5.30 14.14
CA PHE A 219 11.63 -6.67 14.58
C PHE A 219 12.51 -7.46 13.59
N ALA A 220 12.17 -7.45 12.31
CA ALA A 220 12.87 -8.21 11.29
C ALA A 220 14.34 -7.80 11.13
N ARG A 221 14.65 -6.51 11.30
CA ARG A 221 16.03 -6.00 11.24
C ARG A 221 16.91 -6.49 12.40
N SER A 222 16.33 -6.65 13.58
CA SER A 222 17.10 -6.79 14.82
C SER A 222 17.03 -8.19 15.45
N VAL A 223 16.00 -8.98 15.18
CA VAL A 223 15.81 -10.29 15.84
C VAL A 223 16.81 -11.36 15.39
N GLY A 224 17.28 -11.29 14.14
CA GLY A 224 18.21 -12.27 13.54
C GLY A 224 17.74 -13.71 13.72
N LEU A 225 18.65 -14.63 14.05
CA LEU A 225 18.35 -16.06 14.27
C LEU A 225 17.36 -16.35 15.40
N LYS A 226 17.13 -15.38 16.32
CA LYS A 226 16.22 -15.55 17.46
C LYS A 226 14.74 -15.50 17.04
N TRP A 227 14.42 -15.18 15.78
CA TRP A 227 13.04 -15.15 15.27
C TRP A 227 12.30 -16.46 15.54
N ARG A 228 12.99 -17.61 15.44
CA ARG A 228 12.40 -18.92 15.73
C ARG A 228 11.99 -19.06 17.20
N LYS A 229 12.79 -18.55 18.13
CA LYS A 229 12.49 -18.62 19.56
C LYS A 229 11.31 -17.70 19.92
N VAL A 230 11.29 -16.49 19.38
CA VAL A 230 10.14 -15.57 19.50
C VAL A 230 8.88 -16.18 18.89
N GLY A 231 9.00 -16.83 17.73
CA GLY A 231 7.92 -17.57 17.10
C GLY A 231 7.34 -18.66 18.02
N ARG A 232 8.19 -19.43 18.72
CA ARG A 232 7.76 -20.43 19.71
C ARG A 232 7.06 -19.81 20.93
N SER A 233 7.45 -18.63 21.37
CA SER A 233 6.70 -17.89 22.41
C SER A 233 5.32 -17.46 21.90
N LEU A 234 5.25 -16.92 20.68
CA LEU A 234 3.99 -16.49 20.05
C LEU A 234 3.05 -17.65 19.71
N GLN A 235 3.58 -18.86 19.45
CA GLN A 235 2.81 -20.09 19.23
C GLN A 235 1.85 -20.42 20.38
N ARG A 236 2.15 -20.02 21.63
CA ARG A 236 1.29 -20.30 22.79
C ARG A 236 -0.07 -19.61 22.66
N GLY A 237 -0.08 -18.42 22.06
CA GLY A 237 -1.28 -17.62 21.84
C GLY A 237 -1.80 -17.62 20.40
N CYS A 238 -1.04 -18.15 19.42
CA CYS A 238 -1.42 -18.14 18.01
C CYS A 238 -1.36 -19.53 17.38
N ARG A 239 -2.54 -20.06 16.99
CA ARG A 239 -2.63 -21.40 16.39
C ARG A 239 -1.97 -21.48 15.01
N ALA A 240 -1.97 -20.40 14.24
CA ALA A 240 -1.42 -20.37 12.88
C ALA A 240 0.10 -20.42 12.82
N LEU A 241 0.76 -20.19 13.95
CA LEU A 241 2.21 -20.31 14.10
C LEU A 241 2.64 -21.68 14.61
N ARG A 242 1.72 -22.55 15.04
CA ARG A 242 2.07 -23.90 15.55
C ARG A 242 2.77 -24.72 14.48
N ASP A 243 3.62 -25.64 14.92
CA ASP A 243 4.32 -26.57 14.04
C ASP A 243 3.33 -27.29 13.11
N PRO A 244 3.63 -27.41 11.80
CA PRO A 244 4.93 -27.18 11.16
C PRO A 244 5.17 -25.75 10.66
N ALA A 245 4.34 -24.75 11.02
CA ALA A 245 4.37 -23.43 10.38
C ALA A 245 5.74 -22.70 10.47
N LEU A 246 6.46 -22.82 11.58
CA LEU A 246 7.79 -22.20 11.71
C LEU A 246 8.83 -22.88 10.81
N ASP A 247 8.75 -24.19 10.63
CA ASP A 247 9.65 -24.93 9.75
C ASP A 247 9.31 -24.68 8.28
N SER A 248 8.02 -24.55 7.95
CA SER A 248 7.57 -24.11 6.62
C SER A 248 8.09 -22.72 6.28
N LEU A 249 7.96 -21.75 7.19
CA LEU A 249 8.52 -20.40 6.99
C LEU A 249 10.04 -20.42 6.83
N ALA A 250 10.72 -21.26 7.62
CA ALA A 250 12.16 -21.41 7.49
C ALA A 250 12.57 -21.94 6.11
N TYR A 251 11.86 -22.95 5.60
CA TYR A 251 12.14 -23.57 4.30
C TYR A 251 11.76 -22.66 3.13
N GLU A 252 10.58 -22.05 3.17
CA GLU A 252 10.07 -21.17 2.10
C GLU A 252 10.98 -19.95 1.89
N TYR A 253 11.44 -19.33 2.98
CA TYR A 253 12.18 -18.06 2.92
C TYR A 253 13.67 -18.22 3.24
N GLU A 254 14.23 -19.43 3.20
CA GLU A 254 15.68 -19.64 3.46
C GLU A 254 16.57 -18.87 2.49
N ARG A 255 16.14 -18.72 1.23
CA ARG A 255 16.91 -18.09 0.16
C ARG A 255 16.90 -16.56 0.24
N GLU A 256 15.89 -16.01 0.91
CA GLU A 256 15.69 -14.57 1.07
C GLU A 256 16.39 -14.03 2.33
N GLY A 257 16.70 -14.91 3.28
CA GLY A 257 17.54 -14.63 4.44
C GLY A 257 16.76 -14.42 5.73
N LEU A 258 17.50 -14.20 6.82
CA LEU A 258 16.94 -14.13 8.18
C LEU A 258 15.97 -12.97 8.39
N TYR A 259 16.23 -11.84 7.73
CA TYR A 259 15.34 -10.70 7.75
C TYR A 259 13.94 -11.09 7.25
N GLU A 260 13.88 -11.74 6.08
CA GLU A 260 12.61 -12.11 5.47
C GLU A 260 11.88 -13.17 6.30
N GLN A 261 12.60 -14.17 6.82
CA GLN A 261 12.01 -15.17 7.72
C GLN A 261 11.37 -14.54 8.96
N ALA A 262 12.05 -13.57 9.58
CA ALA A 262 11.54 -12.84 10.74
C ALA A 262 10.34 -11.94 10.38
N PHE A 263 10.38 -11.30 9.22
CA PHE A 263 9.28 -10.48 8.74
C PHE A 263 8.02 -11.33 8.46
N GLN A 264 8.19 -12.46 7.77
CA GLN A 264 7.10 -13.37 7.43
C GLN A 264 6.50 -14.04 8.67
N LEU A 265 7.28 -14.27 9.74
CA LEU A 265 6.75 -14.70 11.03
C LEU A 265 5.68 -13.72 11.55
N LEU A 266 6.00 -12.43 11.64
CA LEU A 266 5.06 -11.44 12.16
C LEU A 266 3.93 -11.15 11.19
N ARG A 267 4.18 -11.19 9.89
CA ARG A 267 3.13 -11.08 8.87
C ARG A 267 2.10 -12.20 9.02
N ARG A 268 2.54 -13.45 9.21
CA ARG A 268 1.66 -14.59 9.47
C ARG A 268 0.92 -14.47 10.80
N PHE A 269 1.58 -13.95 11.84
CA PHE A 269 0.96 -13.67 13.13
C PHE A 269 -0.18 -12.64 13.01
N VAL A 270 0.06 -11.53 12.31
CA VAL A 270 -0.93 -10.48 12.04
C VAL A 270 -2.08 -10.99 11.17
N GLN A 271 -1.78 -11.77 10.13
CA GLN A 271 -2.81 -12.37 9.28
C GLN A 271 -3.74 -13.31 10.05
N ALA A 272 -3.21 -14.06 11.01
CA ALA A 272 -3.97 -15.03 11.78
C ALA A 272 -4.79 -14.40 12.91
N GLU A 273 -4.21 -13.44 13.63
CA GLU A 273 -4.82 -12.86 14.84
C GLU A 273 -5.53 -11.52 14.56
N GLY A 274 -5.28 -10.90 13.40
CA GLY A 274 -5.85 -9.61 13.02
C GLY A 274 -5.57 -8.55 14.08
N ARG A 275 -6.64 -7.90 14.57
CA ARG A 275 -6.55 -6.87 15.64
C ARG A 275 -6.02 -7.42 16.99
N ARG A 276 -5.95 -8.74 17.16
CA ARG A 276 -5.40 -9.40 18.36
C ARG A 276 -3.90 -9.67 18.28
N ALA A 277 -3.26 -9.43 17.12
CA ALA A 277 -1.81 -9.35 17.02
C ALA A 277 -1.35 -8.00 17.58
N THR A 278 -1.28 -7.91 18.91
CA THR A 278 -0.98 -6.67 19.61
C THR A 278 0.50 -6.52 19.94
N LEU A 279 0.94 -5.28 20.09
CA LEU A 279 2.28 -4.90 20.53
C LEU A 279 2.64 -5.55 21.85
N GLN A 280 1.71 -5.59 22.80
CA GLN A 280 1.89 -6.28 24.08
C GLN A 280 2.37 -7.73 23.92
N ARG A 281 1.71 -8.51 23.04
CA ARG A 281 2.05 -9.93 22.86
C ARG A 281 3.43 -10.13 22.24
N LEU A 282 3.83 -9.20 21.37
CA LEU A 282 5.17 -9.22 20.80
C LEU A 282 6.21 -8.85 21.86
N VAL A 283 5.95 -7.80 22.66
CA VAL A 283 6.84 -7.37 23.75
C VAL A 283 7.01 -8.47 24.80
N GLU A 284 5.93 -9.09 25.25
CA GLU A 284 5.99 -10.23 26.18
C GLU A 284 6.86 -11.37 25.61
N ALA A 285 6.69 -11.70 24.32
CA ALA A 285 7.49 -12.71 23.66
C ALA A 285 8.97 -12.29 23.49
N LEU A 286 9.28 -11.00 23.36
CA LEU A 286 10.65 -10.50 23.30
C LEU A 286 11.32 -10.52 24.68
N GLU A 287 10.61 -10.14 25.74
CA GLU A 287 11.09 -10.20 27.12
C GLU A 287 11.42 -11.64 27.53
N GLU A 288 10.56 -12.60 27.20
CA GLU A 288 10.82 -14.04 27.42
C GLU A 288 12.08 -14.56 26.72
N ASN A 289 12.51 -13.90 25.65
CA ASN A 289 13.64 -14.31 24.81
C ASN A 289 14.89 -13.43 24.99
N GLU A 290 14.95 -12.65 26.08
CA GLU A 290 16.07 -11.78 26.42
C GLU A 290 16.37 -10.75 25.31
N LEU A 291 15.30 -10.25 24.67
CA LEU A 291 15.35 -9.23 23.60
C LEU A 291 14.74 -7.91 24.08
N THR A 292 15.08 -7.51 25.29
CA THR A 292 14.53 -6.33 25.96
C THR A 292 14.90 -5.02 25.25
N SER A 293 16.12 -4.92 24.69
CA SER A 293 16.52 -3.75 23.88
C SER A 293 15.68 -3.59 22.63
N LEU A 294 15.34 -4.70 21.95
CA LEU A 294 14.44 -4.68 20.80
C LEU A 294 13.00 -4.33 21.22
N ALA A 295 12.57 -4.74 22.40
CA ALA A 295 11.27 -4.32 22.93
C ALA A 295 11.26 -2.79 23.20
N GLU A 296 12.34 -2.22 23.75
CA GLU A 296 12.48 -0.78 23.95
C GLU A 296 12.42 0.00 22.62
N ASP A 297 13.10 -0.50 21.59
CA ASP A 297 13.06 0.06 20.22
C ASP A 297 11.65 0.08 19.64
N LEU A 298 10.88 -1.00 19.83
CA LEU A 298 9.50 -1.08 19.36
C LEU A 298 8.55 -0.14 20.11
N LEU A 299 8.85 0.14 21.38
CA LEU A 299 8.06 1.04 22.21
C LEU A 299 8.50 2.51 22.08
N GLY A 300 9.56 2.78 21.31
CA GLY A 300 10.13 4.11 21.15
C GLY A 300 10.73 4.66 22.45
N LEU A 301 11.15 3.76 23.35
CA LEU A 301 11.74 4.09 24.64
C LEU A 301 13.26 4.16 24.61
N THR A 302 13.89 3.77 23.48
CA THR A 302 15.32 3.91 23.30
C THR A 302 15.71 5.38 23.17
N ASN A 303 16.51 5.86 24.12
CA ASN A 303 17.18 7.15 24.00
C ASN A 303 18.17 7.07 22.83
N PRO A 304 18.11 7.99 21.84
CA PRO A 304 19.00 7.98 20.67
C PRO A 304 20.49 8.20 20.99
N ASP A 305 20.86 8.45 22.25
CA ASP A 305 22.23 8.66 22.72
C ASP A 305 22.81 7.51 23.59
N GLY A 306 22.13 6.37 23.67
CA GLY A 306 22.52 5.27 24.56
C GLY A 306 23.17 4.07 23.87
N GLY A 307 24.46 4.17 23.52
CA GLY A 307 25.41 3.05 23.47
C GLY A 307 25.14 1.85 22.55
N LEU A 308 25.92 1.75 21.46
CA LEU A 308 26.08 0.54 20.66
C LEU A 308 26.44 -0.68 21.54
N ALA A 309 25.63 -1.73 21.44
CA ALA A 309 25.96 -3.10 21.83
C ALA A 309 25.46 -4.07 20.76
#